data_AF-A0A2W6AIB4-F1
#
_entry.id   AF-A0A2W6AIB4-F1
#
_cell.length_a   1.000
_cell.length_b   1.000
_cell.length_c   1.000
_cell.angle_alpha   90.00
_cell.angle_beta   90.00
_cell.angle_gamma   90.00
#
_symmetry.space_group_name_H-M   'P 1'
#
loop_
_entity.id
_entity.type
_entity.pdbx_description
1 polymer ?
#
loop_
_entity_poly.entity_id
_entity_poly.type
_entity_poly.pdbx_seq_one_letter_code
_entity_poly.pdbx_strand_id
1 'polypeptide(L)'
;MDAPAAVQLAEWRRTVNELYAEVRALGPGEPAWLRWRAGKERLYRDHPQSPVAADRRAGYRFDCFAYDASMRALAELAPISPRHLDGDDEVPGMTHIGTLRFSLNDAEHELGAYWLDGYAGGLFVPFADTTSGAETYGGGRYALDTAKGADLGTDGDRIVLDFNFAYAPSCAHDPRWRCPLAPGTSRLAATIRAGER
;
A
#
# COMPACT_ATOMS: atom_id res chain seq x y z
N MET A 1 -22.63 6.00 4.27
CA MET A 1 -22.28 4.79 5.04
C MET A 1 -23.23 4.70 6.23
N ASP A 2 -23.83 3.55 6.50
CA ASP A 2 -24.66 3.37 7.70
C ASP A 2 -23.81 3.11 8.95
N ALA A 3 -24.43 3.18 10.13
CA ALA A 3 -23.70 3.01 11.40
C ALA A 3 -23.05 1.62 11.55
N PRO A 4 -23.71 0.49 11.20
CA PRO A 4 -23.06 -0.82 11.22
C PRO A 4 -21.82 -0.91 10.32
N ALA A 5 -21.89 -0.40 9.08
CA ALA A 5 -20.74 -0.41 8.17
C ALA A 5 -19.58 0.46 8.71
N ALA A 6 -19.88 1.58 9.37
CA ALA A 6 -18.86 2.41 10.00
C ALA A 6 -18.13 1.67 11.14
N VAL A 7 -18.85 0.92 11.97
CA VAL A 7 -18.25 0.09 13.03
C VAL A 7 -17.38 -1.01 12.44
N GLN A 8 -17.87 -1.70 11.39
CA GLN A 8 -17.09 -2.72 10.69
C GLN A 8 -15.83 -2.12 10.03
N LEU A 9 -15.90 -0.90 9.49
CA LEU A 9 -14.70 -0.24 8.94
C LEU A 9 -13.68 0.09 10.03
N ALA A 10 -14.13 0.51 11.22
CA ALA A 10 -13.24 0.72 12.35
C ALA A 10 -12.56 -0.59 12.80
N GLU A 11 -13.30 -1.71 12.82
CA GLU A 11 -12.74 -3.04 13.08
C GLU A 11 -11.72 -3.48 12.02
N TRP A 12 -12.04 -3.29 10.74
CA TRP A 12 -11.12 -3.57 9.63
C TRP A 12 -9.79 -2.83 9.83
N ARG A 13 -9.86 -1.52 10.10
CA ARG A 13 -8.67 -0.68 10.31
C ARG A 13 -7.87 -1.16 11.51
N ARG A 14 -8.52 -1.53 12.61
CA ARG A 14 -7.84 -2.09 13.78
C ARG A 14 -7.11 -3.39 13.43
N THR A 15 -7.78 -4.30 12.72
CA THR A 15 -7.21 -5.58 12.31
C THR A 15 -6.00 -5.41 11.37
N VAL A 16 -6.05 -4.43 10.44
CA VAL A 16 -4.89 -4.11 9.60
C VAL A 16 -3.75 -3.53 10.43
N ASN A 17 -4.02 -2.63 11.38
CA ASN A 17 -2.98 -2.08 12.25
C ASN A 17 -2.31 -3.16 13.11
N GLU A 18 -3.09 -4.07 13.69
CA GLU A 18 -2.57 -5.23 14.44
C GLU A 18 -1.73 -6.14 13.55
N LEU A 19 -2.18 -6.42 12.32
CA LEU A 19 -1.42 -7.19 11.34
C LEU A 19 -0.04 -6.58 11.08
N TYR A 20 0.02 -5.28 10.80
CA TYR A 20 1.29 -4.62 10.52
C TYR A 20 2.16 -4.45 11.77
N ALA A 21 1.57 -4.35 12.96
CA ALA A 21 2.33 -4.41 14.21
C ALA A 21 3.04 -5.76 14.40
N GLU A 22 2.36 -6.87 14.12
CA GLU A 22 2.96 -8.21 14.15
C GLU A 22 4.05 -8.37 13.08
N VAL A 23 3.82 -7.86 11.86
CA VAL A 23 4.82 -7.84 10.78
C VAL A 23 6.09 -7.12 11.22
N ARG A 24 5.96 -5.94 11.83
CA ARG A 24 7.12 -5.18 12.36
C ARG A 24 7.81 -5.93 13.49
N ALA A 25 7.07 -6.58 14.39
CA ALA A 25 7.63 -7.34 15.50
C ALA A 25 8.43 -8.58 15.06
N LEU A 26 8.03 -9.22 13.95
CA LEU A 26 8.75 -10.35 13.36
C LEU A 26 10.05 -9.94 12.67
N GLY A 27 10.22 -8.66 12.34
CA GLY A 27 11.37 -8.14 11.60
C GLY A 27 11.28 -8.41 10.08
N PRO A 28 12.25 -7.92 9.29
CA PRO A 28 12.26 -8.14 7.85
C PRO A 28 12.49 -9.62 7.52
N GLY A 29 11.79 -10.14 6.51
CA GLY A 29 12.00 -11.49 6.02
C GLY A 29 10.72 -12.23 5.64
N GLU A 30 10.91 -13.43 5.12
CA GLU A 30 9.84 -14.35 4.72
C GLU A 30 8.82 -14.64 5.84
N PRO A 31 9.20 -14.80 7.13
CA PRO A 31 8.22 -15.03 8.20
C PRO A 31 7.19 -13.90 8.34
N ALA A 32 7.64 -12.64 8.28
CA ALA A 32 6.78 -11.47 8.33
C ALA A 32 5.90 -11.37 7.07
N TRP A 33 6.46 -11.67 5.90
CA TRP A 33 5.72 -11.72 4.65
C TRP A 33 4.63 -12.82 4.65
N LEU A 34 4.92 -14.02 5.13
CA LEU A 34 3.94 -15.09 5.29
C LEU A 34 2.80 -14.68 6.23
N ARG A 35 3.14 -14.01 7.34
CA ARG A 35 2.15 -13.50 8.29
C ARG A 35 1.24 -12.45 7.67
N TRP A 36 1.81 -11.51 6.91
CA TRP A 36 1.07 -10.50 6.15
C TRP A 36 0.15 -11.14 5.12
N ARG A 37 0.67 -12.04 4.29
CA ARG A 37 -0.07 -12.77 3.26
C ARG A 37 -1.28 -13.51 3.84
N ALA A 38 -1.08 -14.28 4.91
CA ALA A 38 -2.16 -15.00 5.58
C ALA A 38 -3.20 -14.04 6.21
N GLY A 39 -2.75 -12.91 6.76
CA GLY A 39 -3.63 -11.88 7.31
C GLY A 39 -4.50 -11.21 6.25
N LYS A 40 -3.90 -10.84 5.11
CA LYS A 40 -4.59 -10.26 3.96
C LYS A 40 -5.62 -11.22 3.37
N GLU A 41 -5.25 -12.49 3.18
CA GLU A 41 -6.18 -13.50 2.67
C GLU A 41 -7.40 -13.66 3.59
N ARG A 42 -7.20 -13.80 4.90
CA ARG A 42 -8.30 -13.86 5.88
C ARG A 42 -9.19 -12.62 5.82
N LEU A 43 -8.61 -11.41 5.86
CA LEU A 43 -9.37 -10.17 5.77
C LEU A 43 -10.25 -10.14 4.51
N TYR A 44 -9.69 -10.56 3.36
CA TYR A 44 -10.39 -10.51 2.09
C TYR A 44 -11.48 -11.57 1.96
N ARG A 45 -11.29 -12.75 2.58
CA ARG A 45 -12.30 -13.82 2.59
C ARG A 45 -13.42 -13.57 3.59
N ASP A 46 -13.10 -13.08 4.78
CA ASP A 46 -14.00 -13.24 5.92
C ASP A 46 -14.63 -11.91 6.38
N HIS A 47 -13.96 -10.77 6.17
CA HIS A 47 -14.42 -9.51 6.75
C HIS A 47 -15.51 -8.83 5.88
N PRO A 48 -16.59 -8.29 6.48
CA PRO A 48 -17.63 -7.55 5.76
C PRO A 48 -17.15 -6.40 4.87
N GLN A 49 -16.08 -5.70 5.27
CA GLN A 49 -15.46 -4.57 4.57
C GLN A 49 -14.44 -5.00 3.51
N SER A 50 -14.32 -6.30 3.24
CA SER A 50 -13.46 -6.82 2.18
C SER A 50 -13.75 -6.12 0.84
N PRO A 51 -12.69 -5.75 0.08
CA PRO A 51 -12.86 -5.17 -1.23
C PRO A 51 -13.36 -6.20 -2.27
N VAL A 52 -13.23 -7.49 -1.97
CA VAL A 52 -13.72 -8.59 -2.82
C VAL A 52 -15.24 -8.68 -2.71
N ALA A 53 -15.91 -8.81 -3.86
CA ALA A 53 -17.36 -8.98 -3.94
C ALA A 53 -17.82 -10.23 -3.16
N ALA A 54 -18.96 -10.13 -2.47
CA ALA A 54 -19.41 -11.12 -1.49
C ALA A 54 -19.53 -12.56 -2.05
N ASP A 55 -19.96 -12.67 -3.30
CA ASP A 55 -20.10 -13.93 -4.05
C ASP A 55 -18.75 -14.59 -4.38
N ARG A 56 -17.65 -13.84 -4.42
CA ARG A 56 -16.29 -14.33 -4.69
C ARG A 56 -15.45 -14.58 -3.44
N ARG A 57 -15.87 -14.08 -2.27
CA ARG A 57 -15.09 -14.12 -1.02
C ARG A 57 -14.72 -15.53 -0.55
N ALA A 58 -15.68 -16.45 -0.54
CA ALA A 58 -15.47 -17.80 0.02
C ALA A 58 -14.34 -18.57 -0.69
N GLY A 59 -14.21 -18.36 -2.01
CA GLY A 59 -13.19 -18.98 -2.86
C GLY A 59 -11.93 -18.14 -3.06
N TYR A 60 -11.87 -16.92 -2.52
CA TYR A 60 -10.74 -16.02 -2.76
C TYR A 60 -9.42 -16.63 -2.29
N ARG A 61 -8.37 -16.37 -3.07
CA ARG A 61 -6.97 -16.70 -2.77
C ARG A 61 -6.15 -15.45 -2.98
N PHE A 62 -5.33 -15.11 -2.00
CA PHE A 62 -4.48 -13.94 -2.12
C PHE A 62 -3.30 -14.27 -3.05
N ASP A 63 -3.26 -13.57 -4.19
CA ASP A 63 -2.20 -13.69 -5.20
C ASP A 63 -1.14 -12.61 -4.97
N CYS A 64 0.09 -13.05 -4.77
CA CYS A 64 1.25 -12.19 -4.64
C CYS A 64 2.50 -12.91 -5.14
N PHE A 65 3.51 -12.16 -5.52
CA PHE A 65 4.81 -12.72 -5.85
C PHE A 65 5.47 -13.38 -4.62
N ALA A 66 6.37 -14.32 -4.86
CA ALA A 66 7.20 -14.91 -3.80
C ALA A 66 8.05 -13.83 -3.12
N TYR A 67 8.39 -14.05 -1.85
CA TYR A 67 9.24 -13.13 -1.11
C TYR A 67 10.63 -13.01 -1.76
N ASP A 68 11.09 -11.78 -1.94
CA ASP A 68 12.42 -11.45 -2.44
C ASP A 68 13.07 -10.38 -1.54
N ALA A 69 14.15 -10.76 -0.87
CA ALA A 69 14.85 -9.87 0.06
C ALA A 69 15.47 -8.64 -0.64
N SER A 70 15.76 -8.71 -1.95
CA SER A 70 16.31 -7.56 -2.69
C SER A 70 15.26 -6.49 -3.00
N MET A 71 13.98 -6.78 -2.73
CA MET A 71 12.84 -5.89 -2.94
C MET A 71 12.54 -5.00 -1.71
N ARG A 72 13.45 -4.98 -0.73
CA ARG A 72 13.39 -4.10 0.43
C ARG A 72 14.47 -3.02 0.35
N ALA A 73 14.07 -1.77 0.58
CA ALA A 73 14.97 -0.62 0.65
C ALA A 73 14.67 0.27 1.88
N LEU A 74 15.68 1.03 2.28
CA LEU A 74 15.55 2.12 3.24
C LEU A 74 15.60 3.43 2.46
N ALA A 75 14.52 4.21 2.54
CA ALA A 75 14.37 5.43 1.77
C ALA A 75 14.60 6.68 2.61
N GLU A 76 15.38 7.61 2.07
CA GLU A 76 15.57 8.94 2.64
C GLU A 76 14.52 9.89 2.04
N LEU A 77 13.84 10.66 2.89
CA LEU A 77 12.92 11.70 2.44
C LEU A 77 13.68 12.98 2.14
N ALA A 78 13.74 13.37 0.86
CA ALA A 78 14.15 14.69 0.42
C ALA A 78 12.91 15.62 0.36
N PRO A 79 12.70 16.52 1.35
CA PRO A 79 11.51 17.37 1.40
C PRO A 79 11.53 18.43 0.30
N ILE A 80 10.34 18.87 -0.12
CA ILE A 80 10.15 19.96 -1.08
C ILE A 80 9.18 21.01 -0.51
N SER A 81 9.06 22.15 -1.19
CA SER A 81 7.91 23.05 -0.96
C SER A 81 6.61 22.29 -1.23
N PRO A 82 5.71 22.16 -0.24
CA PRO A 82 4.51 21.34 -0.38
C PRO A 82 3.63 21.80 -1.54
N ARG A 83 3.18 20.85 -2.36
CA ARG A 83 2.30 21.11 -3.49
C ARG A 83 1.03 20.28 -3.36
N HIS A 84 -0.10 20.96 -3.18
CA HIS A 84 -1.41 20.31 -3.14
C HIS A 84 -1.79 19.76 -4.52
N LEU A 85 -2.38 18.57 -4.52
CA LEU A 85 -3.00 17.89 -5.64
C LEU A 85 -4.47 17.69 -5.27
N ASP A 86 -5.35 18.32 -6.05
CA ASP A 86 -6.77 18.24 -5.81
C ASP A 86 -7.27 16.79 -5.93
N GLY A 87 -8.15 16.42 -5.01
CA GLY A 87 -8.94 15.20 -5.12
C GLY A 87 -10.20 15.43 -5.95
N ASP A 88 -11.17 14.55 -5.76
CA ASP A 88 -12.54 14.73 -6.24
C ASP A 88 -13.55 14.51 -5.10
N ASP A 89 -14.85 14.47 -5.39
CA ASP A 89 -15.89 14.29 -4.38
C ASP A 89 -15.79 12.94 -3.61
N GLU A 90 -15.10 11.94 -4.17
CA GLU A 90 -15.00 10.58 -3.62
C GLU A 90 -13.58 10.20 -3.17
N VAL A 91 -12.56 10.88 -3.69
CA VAL A 91 -11.14 10.65 -3.41
C VAL A 91 -10.57 11.91 -2.76
N PRO A 92 -10.01 11.84 -1.54
CA PRO A 92 -9.41 13.00 -0.90
C PRO A 92 -8.24 13.52 -1.72
N GLY A 93 -8.02 14.83 -1.67
CA GLY A 93 -6.79 15.45 -2.13
C GLY A 93 -5.57 14.94 -1.38
N MET A 94 -4.40 15.28 -1.89
CA MET A 94 -3.14 14.98 -1.22
C MET A 94 -2.13 16.09 -1.43
N THR A 95 -1.19 16.20 -0.51
CA THR A 95 -0.08 17.15 -0.60
C THR A 95 1.21 16.41 -0.91
N HIS A 96 1.89 16.74 -2.00
CA HIS A 96 3.23 16.25 -2.30
C HIS A 96 4.25 16.92 -1.37
N ILE A 97 4.86 16.15 -0.47
CA ILE A 97 5.71 16.68 0.61
C ILE A 97 7.22 16.47 0.37
N GLY A 98 7.58 15.58 -0.55
CA GLY A 98 8.97 15.27 -0.84
C GLY A 98 9.13 14.07 -1.75
N THR A 99 10.39 13.72 -1.99
CA THR A 99 10.79 12.56 -2.79
C THR A 99 11.54 11.56 -1.90
N LEU A 100 11.12 10.30 -1.94
CA LEU A 100 11.82 9.19 -1.31
C LEU A 100 12.91 8.69 -2.24
N ARG A 101 14.16 8.80 -1.81
CA ARG A 101 15.35 8.31 -2.52
C ARG A 101 15.82 7.02 -1.90
N PHE A 102 16.02 6.00 -2.72
CA PHE A 102 16.43 4.68 -2.25
C PHE A 102 17.17 3.89 -3.32
N SER A 103 17.99 2.95 -2.88
CA SER A 103 18.66 1.98 -3.75
C SER A 103 17.90 0.66 -3.74
N LEU A 104 17.64 0.09 -4.92
CA LEU A 104 17.01 -1.22 -5.10
C LEU A 104 17.69 -1.95 -6.26
N ASN A 105 18.15 -3.18 -6.02
CA ASN A 105 18.94 -3.96 -6.98
C ASN A 105 20.13 -3.17 -7.57
N ASP A 106 20.91 -2.52 -6.69
CA ASP A 106 22.09 -1.71 -7.04
C ASP A 106 21.81 -0.52 -7.99
N ALA A 107 20.55 -0.10 -8.11
CA ALA A 107 20.15 1.08 -8.86
C ALA A 107 19.41 2.07 -7.96
N GLU A 108 19.68 3.36 -8.17
CA GLU A 108 19.00 4.45 -7.46
C GLU A 108 17.62 4.71 -8.07
N HIS A 109 16.63 4.86 -7.20
CA HIS A 109 15.23 5.12 -7.56
C HIS A 109 14.65 6.25 -6.72
N GLU A 110 13.59 6.84 -7.24
CA GLU A 110 12.85 7.90 -6.58
C GLU A 110 11.34 7.62 -6.65
N LEU A 111 10.63 7.93 -5.55
CA LEU A 111 9.17 7.91 -5.49
C LEU A 111 8.65 9.17 -4.80
N GLY A 112 7.50 9.69 -5.24
CA GLY A 112 6.84 10.78 -4.52
C GLY A 112 6.33 10.33 -3.16
N ALA A 113 6.54 11.15 -2.12
CA ALA A 113 5.88 11.02 -0.83
C ALA A 113 4.75 12.03 -0.72
N TYR A 114 3.57 11.55 -0.34
CA TYR A 114 2.36 12.37 -0.25
C TYR A 114 1.76 12.28 1.15
N TRP A 115 1.13 13.36 1.59
CA TRP A 115 0.26 13.38 2.75
C TRP A 115 -1.20 13.42 2.27
N LEU A 116 -2.01 12.44 2.64
CA LEU A 116 -3.44 12.42 2.34
C LEU A 116 -4.16 13.50 3.16
N ASP A 117 -5.06 14.24 2.51
CA ASP A 117 -5.82 15.28 3.19
C ASP A 117 -7.01 14.71 3.99
N GLY A 118 -7.50 15.49 4.95
CA GLY A 118 -8.59 15.12 5.85
C GLY A 118 -8.15 14.94 7.30
N TYR A 119 -9.13 14.82 8.21
CA TYR A 119 -8.88 14.88 9.67
C TYR A 119 -7.82 13.88 10.18
N ALA A 120 -7.83 12.64 9.67
CA ALA A 120 -6.88 11.62 10.10
C ALA A 120 -5.54 11.68 9.34
N GLY A 121 -5.56 12.20 8.10
CA GLY A 121 -4.42 12.23 7.18
C GLY A 121 -3.69 10.89 7.01
N GLY A 122 -2.47 10.95 6.47
CA GLY A 122 -1.55 9.82 6.44
C GLY A 122 -0.47 9.96 5.36
N LEU A 123 0.71 9.43 5.65
CA LEU A 123 1.76 9.29 4.65
C LEU A 123 1.33 8.22 3.64
N PHE A 124 1.59 8.52 2.37
CA PHE A 124 1.11 7.73 1.25
C PHE A 124 2.15 7.71 0.13
N VAL A 125 2.48 6.52 -0.34
CA VAL A 125 3.48 6.28 -1.39
C VAL A 125 2.87 5.34 -2.44
N PRO A 126 2.09 5.86 -3.38
CA PRO A 126 1.61 5.09 -4.51
C PRO A 126 2.71 4.98 -5.57
N PHE A 127 2.73 3.88 -6.32
CA PHE A 127 3.67 3.72 -7.41
C PHE A 127 3.08 2.87 -8.54
N ALA A 128 3.57 3.12 -9.75
CA ALA A 128 3.48 2.20 -10.87
C ALA A 128 4.90 1.76 -11.26
N ASP A 129 5.00 0.61 -11.91
CA ASP A 129 6.27 0.05 -12.38
C ASP A 129 6.06 -0.71 -13.71
N THR A 130 7.09 -1.33 -14.27
CA THR A 130 6.96 -2.00 -15.58
C THR A 130 6.06 -3.23 -15.56
N THR A 131 5.72 -3.78 -14.39
CA THR A 131 4.73 -4.87 -14.28
C THR A 131 3.28 -4.38 -14.31
N SER A 132 3.05 -3.08 -14.09
CA SER A 132 1.70 -2.50 -13.97
C SER A 132 0.92 -2.63 -15.28
N GLY A 133 -0.22 -3.33 -15.24
CA GLY A 133 -1.09 -3.59 -16.39
C GLY A 133 -0.77 -4.87 -17.16
N ALA A 134 0.34 -5.55 -16.82
CA ALA A 134 0.75 -6.82 -17.44
C ALA A 134 0.78 -7.97 -16.42
N GLU A 135 1.47 -7.79 -15.29
CA GLU A 135 1.58 -8.79 -14.23
C GLU A 135 0.91 -8.35 -12.91
N THR A 136 0.62 -7.05 -12.76
CA THR A 136 -0.04 -6.44 -11.59
C THR A 136 -1.10 -5.44 -12.01
N TYR A 137 -1.94 -4.99 -11.07
CA TYR A 137 -2.99 -3.99 -11.33
C TYR A 137 -2.50 -2.76 -12.11
N GLY A 138 -3.21 -2.39 -13.18
CA GLY A 138 -2.81 -1.33 -14.11
C GLY A 138 -2.74 0.08 -13.51
N GLY A 139 -3.54 0.35 -12.47
CA GLY A 139 -3.52 1.64 -11.76
C GLY A 139 -2.35 1.82 -10.79
N GLY A 140 -1.48 0.82 -10.66
CA GLY A 140 -0.38 0.81 -9.70
C GLY A 140 -0.76 0.20 -8.35
N ARG A 141 0.19 0.25 -7.41
CA ARG A 141 0.11 -0.33 -6.07
C ARG A 141 0.55 0.68 -5.03
N TYR A 142 0.33 0.37 -3.76
CA TYR A 142 0.77 1.22 -2.65
C TYR A 142 1.92 0.56 -1.91
N ALA A 143 3.06 1.24 -1.86
CA ALA A 143 4.21 0.81 -1.06
C ALA A 143 4.03 1.15 0.42
N LEU A 144 3.30 2.23 0.72
CA LEU A 144 3.01 2.70 2.07
C LEU A 144 1.68 3.48 2.09
N ASP A 145 0.85 3.24 3.10
CA ASP A 145 -0.44 3.93 3.34
C ASP A 145 -0.76 3.90 4.84
N THR A 146 -0.30 4.93 5.58
CA THR A 146 -0.51 4.97 7.03
C THR A 146 -1.95 5.27 7.40
N ALA A 147 -2.73 5.89 6.50
CA ALA A 147 -4.16 6.13 6.72
C ALA A 147 -4.95 4.82 6.81
N LYS A 148 -4.45 3.74 6.17
CA LYS A 148 -5.02 2.38 6.26
C LYS A 148 -4.23 1.45 7.19
N GLY A 149 -3.20 1.95 7.87
CA GLY A 149 -2.35 1.17 8.78
C GLY A 149 -1.33 0.26 8.08
N ALA A 150 -1.18 0.38 6.75
CA ALA A 150 -0.18 -0.34 5.98
C ALA A 150 1.17 0.38 6.07
N ASP A 151 1.86 0.14 7.19
CA ASP A 151 3.07 0.84 7.59
C ASP A 151 4.11 -0.14 8.14
N LEU A 152 5.31 -0.13 7.58
CA LEU A 152 6.43 -0.96 8.03
C LEU A 152 7.38 -0.22 8.98
N GLY A 153 7.11 1.06 9.24
CA GLY A 153 7.87 1.91 10.15
C GLY A 153 9.14 2.49 9.53
N THR A 154 10.06 2.89 10.40
CA THR A 154 11.34 3.50 10.04
C THR A 154 12.51 2.72 10.62
N ASP A 155 13.67 2.87 10.00
CA ASP A 155 14.97 2.45 10.53
C ASP A 155 15.84 3.70 10.66
N GLY A 156 15.94 4.21 11.88
CA GLY A 156 16.44 5.56 12.14
C GLY A 156 15.54 6.62 11.52
N ASP A 157 16.12 7.47 10.67
CA ASP A 157 15.46 8.54 9.92
C ASP A 157 14.96 8.10 8.53
N ARG A 158 15.20 6.84 8.15
CA ARG A 158 14.81 6.29 6.84
C ARG A 158 13.51 5.51 6.92
N ILE A 159 12.66 5.70 5.91
CA ILE A 159 11.39 5.00 5.77
C ILE A 159 11.64 3.61 5.20
N VAL A 160 11.02 2.57 5.78
CA VAL A 160 11.11 1.22 5.23
C VAL A 160 10.16 1.09 4.05
N LEU A 161 10.72 0.91 2.85
CA LEU A 161 9.97 0.52 1.65
C LEU A 161 10.27 -0.93 1.32
N ASP A 162 9.34 -1.83 1.63
CA ASP A 162 9.45 -3.24 1.26
C ASP A 162 8.34 -3.59 0.26
N PHE A 163 8.73 -3.68 -1.01
CA PHE A 163 7.79 -3.92 -2.10
C PHE A 163 7.13 -5.31 -2.01
N ASN A 164 7.65 -6.24 -1.20
CA ASN A 164 6.97 -7.51 -0.91
C ASN A 164 5.62 -7.35 -0.21
N PHE A 165 5.38 -6.18 0.42
CA PHE A 165 4.15 -5.83 1.12
C PHE A 165 3.30 -4.82 0.34
N ALA A 166 3.74 -4.45 -0.87
CA ALA A 166 2.96 -3.59 -1.75
C ALA A 166 1.64 -4.27 -2.08
N TYR A 167 0.54 -3.52 -2.00
CA TYR A 167 -0.80 -4.07 -2.19
C TYR A 167 -1.59 -3.27 -3.23
N ALA A 168 -2.57 -3.95 -3.83
CA ALA A 168 -3.44 -3.34 -4.82
C ALA A 168 -4.50 -2.46 -4.13
N PRO A 169 -4.86 -1.30 -4.71
CA PRO A 169 -5.97 -0.50 -4.20
C PRO A 169 -7.28 -1.29 -4.24
N SER A 170 -8.23 -0.98 -3.35
CA SER A 170 -9.53 -1.68 -3.30
C SER A 170 -10.28 -1.69 -4.65
N CYS A 171 -10.10 -0.65 -5.48
CA CYS A 171 -10.68 -0.56 -6.82
C CYS A 171 -10.16 -1.62 -7.80
N ALA A 172 -9.02 -2.25 -7.52
CA ALA A 172 -8.52 -3.39 -8.29
C ALA A 172 -9.42 -4.63 -8.18
N HIS A 173 -10.18 -4.77 -7.08
CA HIS A 173 -11.08 -5.92 -6.87
C HIS A 173 -12.51 -5.65 -7.31
N ASP A 174 -12.97 -4.41 -7.16
CA ASP A 174 -14.36 -4.01 -7.41
C ASP A 174 -14.43 -2.51 -7.76
N PRO A 175 -14.97 -2.13 -8.93
CA PRO A 175 -15.00 -0.74 -9.39
C PRO A 175 -15.91 0.16 -8.55
N ARG A 176 -16.72 -0.39 -7.63
CA ARG A 176 -17.48 0.42 -6.67
C ARG A 176 -16.58 1.22 -5.71
N TRP A 177 -15.32 0.82 -5.58
CA TRP A 177 -14.35 1.54 -4.76
C TRP A 177 -13.64 2.60 -5.58
N ARG A 178 -13.42 3.75 -4.96
CA ARG A 178 -12.62 4.84 -5.51
C ARG A 178 -11.33 4.93 -4.71
N CYS A 179 -10.20 5.05 -5.39
CA CYS A 179 -8.89 5.02 -4.77
C CYS A 179 -7.97 6.06 -5.44
N PRO A 180 -7.11 6.73 -4.68
CA PRO A 180 -6.11 7.63 -5.25
C PRO A 180 -5.18 6.89 -6.21
N LEU A 181 -5.00 7.40 -7.41
CA LEU A 181 -4.05 6.85 -8.37
C LEU A 181 -2.64 7.38 -8.09
N ALA A 182 -1.62 6.60 -8.47
CA ALA A 182 -0.25 7.10 -8.48
C ALA A 182 -0.16 8.30 -9.44
N PRO A 183 0.31 9.48 -8.98
CA PRO A 183 0.60 10.58 -9.89
C PRO A 183 1.62 10.13 -10.93
N GLY A 184 1.60 10.72 -12.13
CA GLY A 184 2.51 10.31 -13.21
C GLY A 184 4.00 10.35 -12.85
N THR A 185 4.37 11.17 -11.86
CA THR A 185 5.72 11.27 -11.29
C THR A 185 6.13 10.09 -10.41
N SER A 186 5.19 9.23 -10.02
CA SER A 186 5.43 8.06 -9.17
C SER A 186 5.44 6.78 -10.00
N ARG A 187 6.29 6.76 -11.03
CA ARG A 187 6.49 5.60 -11.92
C ARG A 187 7.95 5.20 -11.94
N LEU A 188 8.23 3.97 -11.54
CA LEU A 188 9.55 3.36 -11.61
C LEU A 188 9.78 2.79 -13.01
N ALA A 189 10.96 3.02 -13.57
CA ALA A 189 11.43 2.35 -14.79
C ALA A 189 12.01 0.96 -14.51
N ALA A 190 11.70 0.38 -13.35
CA ALA A 190 12.17 -0.91 -12.88
C ALA A 190 11.04 -1.94 -12.90
N THR A 191 11.40 -3.22 -12.93
CA THR A 191 10.47 -4.34 -12.81
C THR A 191 10.35 -4.75 -11.35
N ILE A 192 9.17 -4.62 -10.75
CA ILE A 192 8.94 -4.93 -9.33
C ILE A 192 8.04 -6.17 -9.19
N ARG A 193 8.66 -7.36 -9.24
CA ARG A 193 8.01 -8.66 -8.99
C ARG A 193 7.95 -9.01 -7.50
N ALA A 194 7.37 -8.11 -6.71
CA ALA A 194 7.15 -8.25 -5.28
C ALA A 194 5.77 -7.71 -4.92
N GLY A 195 5.10 -8.25 -3.90
CA GLY A 195 3.78 -7.77 -3.47
C GLY A 195 2.59 -8.37 -4.22
N GLU A 196 1.41 -7.79 -4.03
CA GLU A 196 0.13 -8.23 -4.61
C GLU A 196 0.12 -8.10 -6.15
N ARG A 197 -0.62 -9.02 -6.79
CA ARG A 197 -0.75 -9.15 -8.24
C ARG A 197 -2.17 -8.85 -8.71
#